data_AF-A0A3B1CW67-F1
#
_entry.id   AF-A0A3B1CW67-F1
#
_cell.length_a   1.000
_cell.length_b   1.000
_cell.length_c   1.000
_cell.angle_alpha   90.00
_cell.angle_beta   90.00
_cell.angle_gamma   90.00
#
_symmetry.space_group_name_H-M   'P 1'
#
loop_
_entity.id
_entity.type
_entity.pdbx_description
1 polymer ?
#
loop_
_entity_poly.entity_id
_entity_poly.type
_entity_poly.pdbx_seq_one_letter_code
_entity_poly.pdbx_strand_id
1 'polypeptide(L)'
;MSAPQSPSPKPQTSEQNVNLSEAIQLICHAGYPDPRMNVEIDATQVLQRVIDTLCTLSMHDGLTGLSNQRYFKIALQREVHRARRDGTPCILLMLDIDHFKKINDQYGHPEGDRVLEIVAKRLKQELRPGDTLSRYGGEEFAVILPNCPLKYAVQVAERLRKSISEEKILIREEQSLSVTLSIGAAEMKRTTPPDAAQFLKAADENLYKAKTGGRNQCYYEAPLKTEVSPDERSVLFQKKATKKSSTKKLRSKK
;
A
#
# COMPACT_ATOMS: atom_id res chain seq x y z
N MET A 1 61.19 -13.38 48.28
CA MET A 1 60.74 -11.99 48.12
C MET A 1 60.22 -11.85 46.70
N SER A 2 58.90 -12.00 46.52
CA SER A 2 58.25 -11.96 45.21
C SER A 2 57.74 -10.56 44.95
N ALA A 3 58.16 -9.96 43.84
CA ALA A 3 57.71 -8.64 43.40
C ALA A 3 56.21 -8.66 43.05
N PRO A 4 55.44 -7.60 43.36
CA PRO A 4 54.04 -7.53 42.96
C PRO A 4 53.95 -7.26 41.46
N GLN A 5 53.17 -8.10 40.75
CA GLN A 5 52.80 -7.88 39.36
C GLN A 5 51.96 -6.60 39.25
N SER A 6 52.42 -5.69 38.40
CA SER A 6 51.65 -4.51 37.97
C SER A 6 50.34 -4.96 37.32
N PRO A 7 49.19 -4.37 37.66
CA PRO A 7 47.94 -4.71 37.00
C PRO A 7 48.00 -4.29 35.52
N SER A 8 47.66 -5.23 34.65
CA SER A 8 47.53 -5.01 33.20
C SER A 8 46.60 -3.82 32.91
N PRO A 9 46.90 -3.00 31.88
CA PRO A 9 46.00 -1.92 31.50
C PRO A 9 44.67 -2.53 31.05
N LYS A 10 43.57 -2.06 31.66
CA LYS A 10 42.21 -2.34 31.18
C LYS A 10 42.15 -1.97 29.69
N PRO A 11 41.47 -2.75 28.85
CA PRO A 11 41.26 -2.35 27.46
C PRO A 11 40.50 -1.02 27.48
N GLN A 12 41.16 0.04 27.00
CA GLN A 12 40.49 1.27 26.63
C GLN A 12 39.54 0.90 25.50
N THR A 13 38.25 0.73 25.82
CA THR A 13 37.19 0.86 24.82
C THR A 13 37.29 2.28 24.30
N SER A 14 37.98 2.45 23.16
CA SER A 14 37.82 3.63 22.34
C SER A 14 36.33 3.70 22.00
N GLU A 15 35.63 4.61 22.66
CA GLU A 15 34.33 5.08 22.18
C GLU A 15 34.57 5.58 20.76
N GLN A 16 34.30 4.72 19.78
CA GLN A 16 34.26 5.11 18.38
C GLN A 16 33.15 6.14 18.28
N ASN A 17 33.54 7.41 18.37
CA ASN A 17 32.66 8.54 18.19
C ASN A 17 32.06 8.40 16.79
N VAL A 18 30.81 7.92 16.71
CA VAL A 18 30.15 7.62 15.44
C VAL A 18 30.10 8.92 14.65
N ASN A 19 30.80 8.97 13.51
CA ASN A 19 30.80 10.17 12.67
C ASN A 19 29.45 10.26 11.94
N LEU A 20 28.60 11.18 12.40
CA LEU A 20 27.26 11.41 11.83
C LEU A 20 27.23 12.52 10.77
N SER A 21 28.39 13.05 10.35
CA SER A 21 28.44 14.25 9.49
C SER A 21 27.74 14.04 8.16
N GLU A 22 27.99 12.92 7.48
CA GLU A 22 27.35 12.58 6.20
C GLU A 22 25.85 12.34 6.36
N ALA A 23 25.45 11.63 7.43
CA ALA A 23 24.05 11.39 7.73
C ALA A 23 23.28 12.70 7.97
N ILE A 24 23.87 13.64 8.71
CA ILE A 24 23.29 14.96 8.97
C ILE A 24 23.22 15.78 7.69
N GLN A 25 24.26 15.75 6.85
CA GLN A 25 24.23 16.41 5.54
C GLN A 25 23.08 15.89 4.66
N LEU A 26 22.90 14.57 4.62
CA LEU A 26 21.82 13.94 3.85
C LEU A 26 20.43 14.33 4.37
N ILE A 27 20.26 14.40 5.70
CA ILE A 27 19.03 14.88 6.35
C ILE A 27 18.73 16.32 5.95
N CYS A 28 19.72 17.22 6.07
CA CYS A 28 19.55 18.64 5.75
C CYS A 28 19.27 18.85 4.26
N HIS A 29 19.94 18.12 3.36
CA HIS A 29 19.70 18.20 1.92
C HIS A 29 18.29 17.74 1.54
N ALA A 30 17.73 16.78 2.27
CA ALA A 30 16.35 16.35 2.12
C ALA A 30 15.31 17.32 2.74
N GLY A 31 15.74 18.51 3.20
CA GLY A 31 14.87 19.55 3.72
C GLY A 31 14.43 19.38 5.17
N TYR A 32 14.99 18.40 5.89
CA TYR A 32 14.74 18.21 7.32
C TYR A 32 15.66 19.09 8.17
N PRO A 33 15.23 19.54 9.36
CA PRO A 33 16.08 20.34 10.22
C PRO A 33 17.27 19.53 10.71
N ASP A 34 18.40 20.21 10.93
CA ASP A 34 19.58 19.56 11.52
C ASP A 34 19.19 18.97 12.88
N PRO A 35 19.37 17.64 13.09
CA PRO A 35 18.91 16.96 14.29
C PRO A 35 19.62 17.40 15.58
N ARG A 36 20.73 18.16 15.45
CA ARG A 36 21.46 18.81 16.55
C ARG A 36 20.86 20.15 16.97
N MET A 37 19.96 20.72 16.18
CA MET A 37 19.40 22.04 16.45
C MET A 37 18.27 22.00 17.50
N ASN A 38 18.16 23.10 18.24
CA ASN A 38 17.04 23.50 19.10
C ASN A 38 16.79 22.76 20.43
N VAL A 39 17.70 21.94 20.96
CA VAL A 39 17.59 21.41 22.34
C VAL A 39 18.98 21.10 22.89
N GLU A 40 19.23 21.28 24.20
CA GLU A 40 20.33 20.60 24.90
C GLU A 40 20.00 19.11 25.00
N ILE A 41 20.36 18.34 23.97
CA ILE A 41 20.13 16.90 23.89
C ILE A 41 21.46 16.15 23.92
N ASP A 42 21.47 15.06 24.68
CA ASP A 42 22.60 14.14 24.78
C ASP A 42 22.86 13.41 23.45
N ALA A 43 24.10 12.95 23.24
CA ALA A 43 24.58 12.29 22.03
C ALA A 43 23.71 11.10 21.61
N THR A 44 23.16 10.33 22.57
CA THR A 44 22.24 9.21 22.28
C THR A 44 20.93 9.70 21.66
N GLN A 45 20.40 10.84 22.10
CA GLN A 45 19.17 11.41 21.55
C GLN A 45 19.39 11.99 20.15
N VAL A 46 20.54 12.62 19.92
CA VAL A 46 20.95 13.06 18.57
C VAL A 46 21.07 11.86 17.63
N LEU A 47 21.73 10.78 18.08
CA LEU A 47 21.84 9.55 17.31
C LEU A 47 20.47 8.96 16.98
N GLN A 48 19.56 8.89 17.95
CA GLN A 48 18.21 8.39 17.72
C GLN A 48 17.44 9.25 16.71
N ARG A 49 17.52 10.58 16.80
CA ARG A 49 16.91 11.50 15.82
C ARG A 49 17.47 11.30 14.41
N VAL A 50 18.77 11.11 14.29
CA VAL A 50 19.41 10.82 13.00
C VAL A 50 18.85 9.51 12.44
N ILE A 51 18.82 8.45 13.24
CA ILE A 51 18.27 7.15 12.84
C ILE A 51 16.80 7.28 12.40
N ASP A 52 15.96 7.91 13.21
CA ASP A 52 14.53 8.07 12.93
C ASP A 52 14.29 8.86 11.63
N THR A 53 15.08 9.91 11.41
CA THR A 53 14.98 10.73 10.19
C THR A 53 15.45 9.96 8.96
N LEU A 54 16.57 9.23 9.05
CA LEU A 54 17.04 8.36 7.99
C LEU A 54 16.05 7.24 7.67
N CYS A 55 15.45 6.63 8.70
CA CYS A 55 14.37 5.66 8.52
C CYS A 55 13.18 6.29 7.79
N THR A 56 12.79 7.51 8.17
CA THR A 56 11.71 8.25 7.50
C THR A 56 12.03 8.49 6.02
N LEU A 57 13.22 8.99 5.69
CA LEU A 57 13.68 9.18 4.31
C LEU A 57 13.70 7.87 3.53
N SER A 58 14.12 6.77 4.18
CA SER A 58 14.15 5.43 3.59
C SER A 58 12.77 4.84 3.29
N MET A 59 11.70 5.44 3.83
CA MET A 59 10.32 4.96 3.74
C MET A 59 9.42 5.82 2.85
N HIS A 60 9.94 6.94 2.35
CA HIS A 60 9.23 7.84 1.43
C HIS A 60 9.91 7.87 0.05
N ASP A 61 9.13 8.25 -0.95
CA ASP A 61 9.59 8.49 -2.31
C ASP A 61 10.10 9.93 -2.44
N GLY A 62 11.31 10.09 -2.96
CA GLY A 62 11.98 11.40 -3.02
C GLY A 62 11.33 12.40 -3.97
N LEU A 63 10.61 11.93 -4.99
CA LEU A 63 9.94 12.81 -5.97
C LEU A 63 8.56 13.26 -5.47
N THR A 64 7.73 12.31 -5.05
CA THR A 64 6.31 12.57 -4.74
C THR A 64 6.06 12.85 -3.26
N GLY A 65 7.02 12.54 -2.38
CA GLY A 65 6.86 12.61 -0.93
C GLY A 65 5.85 11.60 -0.35
N LEU A 66 5.30 10.71 -1.18
CA LEU A 66 4.45 9.61 -0.73
C LEU A 66 5.28 8.53 -0.05
N SER A 67 4.62 7.59 0.65
CA SER A 67 5.31 6.39 1.08
C SER A 67 5.83 5.59 -0.12
N ASN A 68 7.00 4.96 0.01
CA ASN A 68 7.58 4.17 -1.08
C ASN A 68 7.14 2.71 -1.03
N GLN A 69 7.60 1.91 -2.00
CA GLN A 69 7.30 0.48 -2.11
C GLN A 69 7.67 -0.31 -0.84
N ARG A 70 8.75 0.05 -0.14
CA ARG A 70 9.19 -0.63 1.09
C ARG A 70 8.19 -0.39 2.21
N TYR A 71 7.80 0.87 2.43
CA TYR A 71 6.78 1.20 3.42
C TYR A 71 5.44 0.53 3.10
N PHE A 72 5.03 0.59 1.84
CA PHE A 72 3.79 -0.04 1.37
C PHE A 72 3.72 -1.53 1.74
N LYS A 73 4.79 -2.31 1.49
CA LYS A 73 4.83 -3.74 1.81
C LYS A 73 4.66 -4.00 3.31
N ILE A 74 5.29 -3.18 4.15
CA ILE A 74 5.18 -3.27 5.61
C ILE A 74 3.74 -2.91 6.06
N ALA A 75 3.17 -1.84 5.52
CA ALA A 75 1.80 -1.41 5.80
C ALA A 75 0.77 -2.47 5.36
N LEU A 76 0.94 -3.04 4.17
CA LEU A 76 0.07 -4.09 3.64
C LEU A 76 0.08 -5.33 4.52
N GLN A 77 1.27 -5.78 4.94
CA GLN A 77 1.38 -6.89 5.88
C GLN A 77 0.64 -6.57 7.18
N ARG A 78 0.86 -5.39 7.77
CA ARG A 78 0.18 -4.99 9.02
C ARG A 78 -1.34 -4.99 8.87
N GLU A 79 -1.87 -4.40 7.80
CA GLU A 79 -3.33 -4.35 7.59
C GLU A 79 -3.93 -5.72 7.29
N VAL A 80 -3.24 -6.60 6.57
CA VAL A 80 -3.68 -7.99 6.38
C VAL A 80 -3.80 -8.72 7.73
N HIS A 81 -2.81 -8.59 8.61
CA HIS A 81 -2.87 -9.20 9.94
C HIS A 81 -4.01 -8.61 10.78
N ARG A 82 -4.18 -7.29 10.73
CA ARG A 82 -5.24 -6.58 11.46
C ARG A 82 -6.63 -7.01 10.99
N ALA A 83 -6.88 -6.93 9.69
CA ALA A 83 -8.16 -7.27 9.10
C ALA A 83 -8.52 -8.75 9.30
N ARG A 84 -7.52 -9.64 9.34
CA ARG A 84 -7.71 -11.05 9.72
C ARG A 84 -8.14 -11.20 11.17
N ARG A 85 -7.48 -10.51 12.10
CA ARG A 85 -7.77 -10.60 13.54
C ARG A 85 -9.14 -10.01 13.86
N ASP A 86 -9.43 -8.84 13.31
CA ASP A 86 -10.61 -8.05 13.65
C ASP A 86 -11.82 -8.40 12.78
N GLY A 87 -11.61 -9.21 11.71
CA GLY A 87 -12.65 -9.59 10.75
C GLY A 87 -13.15 -8.43 9.89
N THR A 88 -12.40 -7.34 9.81
CA THR A 88 -12.81 -6.13 9.09
C THR A 88 -12.49 -6.20 7.59
N PRO A 89 -13.25 -5.52 6.72
CA PRO A 89 -12.97 -5.50 5.30
C PRO A 89 -11.72 -4.66 5.02
N CYS A 90 -10.90 -5.09 4.07
CA CYS A 90 -9.72 -4.36 3.61
C CYS A 90 -9.67 -4.44 2.08
N ILE A 91 -9.45 -3.29 1.43
CA ILE A 91 -9.32 -3.21 -0.03
C ILE A 91 -7.91 -2.75 -0.37
N LEU A 92 -7.36 -3.33 -1.42
CA LEU A 92 -6.12 -2.90 -2.04
C LEU A 92 -6.43 -2.40 -3.45
N LEU A 93 -5.93 -1.21 -3.77
CA LEU A 93 -5.96 -0.65 -5.11
C LEU A 93 -4.54 -0.61 -5.68
N MET A 94 -4.38 -1.05 -6.92
CA MET A 94 -3.20 -0.82 -7.75
C MET A 94 -3.58 0.13 -8.87
N LEU A 95 -2.79 1.18 -9.07
CA LEU A 95 -3.05 2.27 -10.00
C LEU A 95 -1.84 2.45 -10.91
N ASP A 96 -2.09 2.81 -12.16
CA ASP A 96 -1.04 3.09 -13.14
C ASP A 96 -1.46 4.21 -14.08
N ILE A 97 -0.52 5.12 -14.36
CA ILE A 97 -0.72 6.23 -15.29
C ILE A 97 -0.69 5.70 -16.72
N ASP A 98 -1.83 5.84 -17.40
CA ASP A 98 -1.99 5.35 -18.75
C ASP A 98 -1.03 6.08 -19.70
N HIS A 99 -0.28 5.31 -20.48
CA HIS A 99 0.63 5.82 -21.51
C HIS A 99 1.73 6.75 -20.97
N PHE A 100 2.15 6.62 -19.71
CA PHE A 100 3.17 7.49 -19.12
C PHE A 100 4.49 7.51 -19.90
N LYS A 101 4.93 6.36 -20.45
CA LYS A 101 6.09 6.33 -21.36
C LYS A 101 5.95 7.30 -22.53
N LYS A 102 4.77 7.43 -23.15
CA LYS A 102 4.56 8.39 -24.27
C LYS A 102 4.69 9.84 -23.80
N ILE A 103 4.30 10.13 -22.56
CA ILE A 103 4.47 11.46 -21.96
C ILE A 103 5.97 11.77 -21.85
N ASN A 104 6.76 10.84 -21.31
CA ASN A 104 8.22 10.99 -21.22
C ASN A 104 8.87 11.13 -22.60
N ASP A 105 8.49 10.27 -23.55
CA ASP A 105 9.06 10.28 -24.89
C ASP A 105 8.75 11.59 -25.65
N GLN A 106 7.59 12.22 -25.38
CA GLN A 106 7.15 13.44 -26.07
C GLN A 106 7.57 14.74 -25.37
N TYR A 107 7.60 14.77 -24.04
CA TYR A 107 7.82 16.00 -23.26
C TYR A 107 9.10 15.98 -22.42
N GLY A 108 9.76 14.84 -22.31
CA GLY A 108 10.96 14.63 -21.51
C GLY A 108 10.65 14.21 -20.06
N HIS A 109 11.65 13.62 -19.42
CA HIS A 109 11.56 13.13 -18.05
C HIS A 109 11.17 14.18 -17.01
N PRO A 110 11.69 15.44 -17.04
CA PRO A 110 11.29 16.45 -16.06
C PRO A 110 9.78 16.72 -16.06
N GLU A 111 9.14 16.60 -17.22
CA GLU A 111 7.72 16.90 -17.36
C GLU A 111 6.88 15.70 -16.96
N GLY A 112 7.39 14.48 -17.17
CA GLY A 112 6.84 13.26 -16.57
C GLY A 112 6.93 13.28 -15.05
N ASP A 113 8.05 13.73 -14.48
CA ASP A 113 8.22 13.89 -13.04
C ASP A 113 7.18 14.89 -12.48
N ARG A 114 6.96 16.00 -13.19
CA ARG A 114 5.93 16.96 -12.84
C ARG A 114 4.52 16.36 -12.87
N VAL A 115 4.23 15.51 -13.85
CA VAL A 115 2.96 14.77 -13.91
C VAL A 115 2.81 13.86 -12.68
N LEU A 116 3.86 13.13 -12.29
CA LEU A 116 3.84 12.24 -11.13
C LEU A 116 3.57 12.99 -9.82
N GLU A 117 4.20 14.15 -9.62
CA GLU A 117 3.96 15.00 -8.45
C GLU A 117 2.50 15.47 -8.36
N ILE A 118 1.94 15.93 -9.49
CA ILE A 118 0.56 16.44 -9.54
C ILE A 118 -0.44 15.30 -9.32
N VAL A 119 -0.21 14.13 -9.94
CA VAL A 119 -1.03 12.93 -9.72
C VAL A 119 -0.97 12.52 -8.25
N ALA A 120 0.21 12.43 -7.65
CA ALA A 120 0.38 12.10 -6.24
C ALA A 120 -0.39 13.04 -5.32
N LYS A 121 -0.32 14.36 -5.57
CA LYS A 121 -1.04 15.37 -4.80
C LYS A 121 -2.56 15.20 -4.92
N ARG A 122 -3.09 15.04 -6.13
CA ARG A 122 -4.52 14.86 -6.38
C ARG A 122 -5.03 13.56 -5.74
N LEU A 123 -4.31 12.45 -5.90
CA LEU A 123 -4.67 11.18 -5.24
C LEU A 123 -4.71 11.32 -3.72
N LYS A 124 -3.75 12.02 -3.12
CA LYS A 124 -3.69 12.23 -1.67
C LYS A 124 -4.87 13.05 -1.14
N GLN A 125 -5.36 14.03 -1.91
CA GLN A 125 -6.51 14.86 -1.54
C GLN A 125 -7.82 14.07 -1.51
N GLU A 126 -7.91 13.01 -2.30
CA GLU A 126 -9.08 12.15 -2.40
C GLU A 126 -9.14 11.01 -1.37
N LEU A 127 -8.09 10.87 -0.55
CA LEU A 127 -7.97 9.81 0.44
C LEU A 127 -8.08 10.36 1.86
N ARG A 128 -8.64 9.55 2.77
CA ARG A 128 -8.73 9.94 4.19
C ARG A 128 -7.39 9.67 4.90
N PRO A 129 -7.13 10.31 6.05
CA PRO A 129 -5.88 10.10 6.80
C PRO A 129 -5.55 8.66 7.20
N GLY A 130 -6.57 7.78 7.28
CA GLY A 130 -6.38 6.36 7.61
C GLY A 130 -6.05 5.47 6.41
N ASP A 131 -6.09 5.99 5.18
CA ASP A 131 -5.70 5.25 3.98
C ASP A 131 -4.20 5.40 3.74
N THR A 132 -3.55 4.34 3.25
CA THR A 132 -2.13 4.41 2.88
C THR A 132 -2.02 4.60 1.39
N LEU A 133 -1.43 5.70 0.93
CA LEU A 133 -1.07 5.95 -0.46
C LEU A 133 0.45 5.83 -0.63
N SER A 134 0.89 5.07 -1.62
CA SER A 134 2.30 4.86 -1.90
C SER A 134 2.61 4.95 -3.39
N ARG A 135 3.79 5.45 -3.73
CA ARG A 135 4.38 5.26 -5.05
C ARG A 135 5.05 3.89 -5.05
N TYR A 136 4.45 2.94 -5.75
CA TYR A 136 4.85 1.53 -5.75
C TYR A 136 5.98 1.26 -6.75
N GLY A 137 5.93 1.93 -7.90
CA GLY A 137 6.90 1.83 -8.98
C GLY A 137 7.12 3.17 -9.68
N GLY A 138 7.67 3.16 -10.89
CA GLY A 138 7.96 4.38 -11.66
C GLY A 138 6.71 5.24 -11.89
N GLU A 139 5.68 4.66 -12.49
CA GLU A 139 4.38 5.29 -12.80
C GLU A 139 3.20 4.62 -12.07
N GLU A 140 3.52 3.71 -11.15
CA GLU A 140 2.56 2.89 -10.42
C GLU A 140 2.36 3.40 -8.99
N PHE A 141 1.11 3.47 -8.56
CA PHE A 141 0.72 3.82 -7.20
C PHE A 141 -0.10 2.69 -6.59
N ALA A 142 -0.06 2.60 -5.27
CA ALA A 142 -0.83 1.62 -4.52
C ALA A 142 -1.56 2.27 -3.35
N VAL A 143 -2.79 1.84 -3.08
CA VAL A 143 -3.61 2.36 -1.99
C VAL A 143 -4.17 1.23 -1.13
N ILE A 144 -3.95 1.31 0.17
CA ILE A 144 -4.56 0.41 1.17
C ILE A 144 -5.72 1.14 1.82
N LEU A 145 -6.92 0.57 1.73
CA LEU A 145 -8.16 1.09 2.32
C LEU A 145 -8.61 0.17 3.47
N PRO A 146 -8.15 0.42 4.71
CA PRO A 146 -8.52 -0.41 5.87
C PRO A 146 -9.97 -0.17 6.29
N ASN A 147 -10.67 -1.17 6.80
CA ASN A 147 -12.06 -1.05 7.24
C ASN A 147 -12.99 -0.48 6.14
N CYS A 148 -12.74 -0.82 4.88
CA CYS A 148 -13.48 -0.32 3.73
C CYS A 148 -14.19 -1.49 3.02
N PRO A 149 -15.53 -1.55 3.02
CA PRO A 149 -16.26 -2.52 2.20
C PRO A 149 -16.08 -2.25 0.70
N LEU A 150 -16.10 -3.31 -0.12
CA LEU A 150 -15.90 -3.22 -1.58
C LEU A 150 -16.77 -2.14 -2.25
N LYS A 151 -18.05 -2.03 -1.87
CA LYS A 151 -18.97 -1.02 -2.42
C LYS A 151 -18.42 0.41 -2.31
N TYR A 152 -17.81 0.75 -1.17
CA TYR A 152 -17.24 2.08 -0.96
C TYR A 152 -15.91 2.23 -1.67
N ALA A 153 -15.08 1.19 -1.72
CA ALA A 153 -13.83 1.26 -2.45
C ALA A 153 -14.00 1.44 -3.95
N VAL A 154 -15.07 0.90 -4.56
CA VAL A 154 -15.40 1.18 -5.97
C VAL A 154 -15.68 2.67 -6.18
N GLN A 155 -16.37 3.33 -5.24
CA GLN A 155 -16.60 4.77 -5.31
C GLN A 155 -15.31 5.57 -5.14
N VAL A 156 -14.44 5.15 -4.22
CA VAL A 156 -13.12 5.78 -4.03
C VAL A 156 -12.26 5.62 -5.28
N ALA A 157 -12.19 4.42 -5.87
CA ALA A 157 -11.45 4.18 -7.10
C ALA A 157 -11.94 5.06 -8.25
N GLU A 158 -13.27 5.15 -8.47
CA GLU A 158 -13.82 6.04 -9.49
C GLU A 158 -13.53 7.51 -9.22
N ARG A 159 -13.54 7.94 -7.95
CA ARG A 159 -13.19 9.31 -7.58
C ARG A 159 -11.72 9.62 -7.90
N LEU A 160 -10.80 8.73 -7.54
CA LEU A 160 -9.37 8.84 -7.87
C LEU A 160 -9.15 8.88 -9.38
N ARG A 161 -9.86 8.04 -10.14
CA ARG A 161 -9.78 8.02 -11.60
C ARG A 161 -10.24 9.36 -12.19
N LYS A 162 -11.42 9.85 -11.74
CA LYS A 162 -12.02 11.09 -12.23
C LYS A 162 -11.19 12.33 -11.87
N SER A 163 -10.65 12.41 -10.66
CA SER A 163 -9.79 13.53 -10.25
C SER A 163 -8.57 13.71 -11.15
N ILE A 164 -8.12 12.64 -11.82
CA ILE A 164 -7.04 12.72 -12.82
C ILE A 164 -7.59 12.96 -14.23
N SER A 165 -8.64 12.24 -14.65
CA SER A 165 -9.13 12.32 -16.03
C SER A 165 -9.89 13.60 -16.38
N GLU A 166 -10.53 14.25 -15.39
CA GLU A 166 -11.43 15.39 -15.64
C GLU A 166 -10.70 16.74 -15.65
N GLU A 167 -9.54 16.84 -15.00
CA GLU A 167 -8.75 18.08 -14.92
C GLU A 167 -7.40 17.90 -15.60
N LYS A 168 -7.09 18.78 -16.57
CA LYS A 168 -5.78 18.74 -17.23
C LYS A 168 -4.64 19.01 -16.25
N ILE A 169 -3.47 18.44 -16.52
CA ILE A 169 -2.26 18.64 -15.74
C ILE A 169 -1.40 19.70 -16.42
N LEU A 170 -1.17 20.82 -15.75
CA LEU A 170 -0.29 21.89 -16.24
C LEU A 170 1.17 21.44 -16.08
N ILE A 171 1.87 21.26 -17.20
CA ILE A 171 3.28 20.85 -17.23
C ILE A 171 4.23 22.03 -17.47
N ARG A 172 3.76 23.11 -18.11
CA ARG A 172 4.47 24.38 -18.35
C ARG A 172 3.44 25.53 -18.41
N GLU A 173 3.88 26.78 -18.36
CA GLU A 173 3.00 27.98 -18.23
C GLU A 173 1.77 27.99 -19.14
N GLU A 174 1.88 27.50 -20.38
CA GLU A 174 0.78 27.45 -21.34
C GLU A 174 0.47 26.03 -21.86
N GLN A 175 1.06 25.00 -21.27
CA GLN A 175 0.96 23.63 -21.77
C GLN A 175 0.34 22.71 -20.73
N SER A 176 -0.78 22.08 -21.11
CA SER A 176 -1.52 21.14 -20.27
C SER A 176 -1.77 19.81 -20.96
N LEU A 177 -1.70 18.72 -20.20
CA LEU A 177 -1.90 17.36 -20.66
C LEU A 177 -3.18 16.75 -20.09
N SER A 178 -3.88 15.99 -20.92
CA SER A 178 -4.91 15.06 -20.44
C SER A 178 -4.23 13.76 -20.07
N VAL A 179 -4.33 13.38 -18.80
CA VAL A 179 -3.75 12.15 -18.25
C VAL A 179 -4.88 11.29 -17.70
N THR A 180 -4.77 9.98 -17.80
CA THR A 180 -5.75 9.04 -17.24
C THR A 180 -5.08 7.98 -16.38
N LEU A 181 -5.86 7.35 -15.51
CA LEU A 181 -5.42 6.26 -14.65
C LEU A 181 -6.25 5.01 -14.92
N SER A 182 -5.58 3.86 -14.96
CA SER A 182 -6.22 2.56 -14.82
C SER A 182 -6.09 2.08 -13.38
N ILE A 183 -7.14 1.47 -12.83
CA ILE A 183 -7.18 1.05 -11.43
C ILE A 183 -7.67 -0.41 -11.32
N GLY A 184 -6.92 -1.24 -10.61
CA GLY A 184 -7.33 -2.59 -10.19
C GLY A 184 -7.62 -2.61 -8.70
N ALA A 185 -8.81 -3.10 -8.31
CA ALA A 185 -9.17 -3.27 -6.91
C ALA A 185 -9.30 -4.75 -6.52
N ALA A 186 -8.79 -5.11 -5.35
CA ALA A 186 -8.98 -6.42 -4.76
C ALA A 186 -9.55 -6.29 -3.35
N GLU A 187 -10.46 -7.18 -2.97
CA GLU A 187 -10.96 -7.32 -1.60
C GLU A 187 -10.25 -8.48 -0.89
N MET A 188 -9.90 -8.25 0.38
CA MET A 188 -9.35 -9.30 1.21
C MET A 188 -10.43 -10.34 1.55
N LYS A 189 -10.36 -11.50 0.88
CA LYS A 189 -11.30 -12.62 1.08
C LYS A 189 -11.09 -13.25 2.47
N ARG A 190 -12.17 -13.40 3.25
CA ARG A 190 -12.14 -14.04 4.58
C ARG A 190 -11.85 -15.55 4.53
N THR A 191 -12.15 -16.20 3.39
CA THR A 191 -12.24 -17.66 3.26
C THR A 191 -10.93 -18.34 2.85
N THR A 192 -9.94 -17.57 2.42
CA THR A 192 -8.62 -18.07 2.00
C THR A 192 -7.60 -17.27 2.80
N PRO A 193 -6.59 -17.89 3.45
CA PRO A 193 -5.57 -17.12 4.17
C PRO A 193 -4.90 -16.19 3.17
N PRO A 194 -5.14 -14.86 3.21
CA PRO A 194 -4.59 -13.98 2.22
C PRO A 194 -3.16 -13.70 2.65
N ASP A 195 -2.22 -14.30 1.93
CA ASP A 195 -0.86 -13.80 1.90
C ASP A 195 -0.90 -12.40 1.27
N ALA A 196 -0.18 -11.44 1.84
CA ALA A 196 -0.05 -10.09 1.27
C ALA A 196 0.37 -10.15 -0.21
N ALA A 197 1.17 -11.15 -0.59
CA ALA A 197 1.55 -11.39 -1.98
C ALA A 197 0.36 -11.80 -2.87
N GLN A 198 -0.53 -12.66 -2.39
CA GLN A 198 -1.74 -13.04 -3.14
C GLN A 198 -2.72 -11.87 -3.25
N PHE A 199 -2.83 -11.06 -2.20
CA PHE A 199 -3.69 -9.89 -2.20
C PHE A 199 -3.22 -8.85 -3.23
N LEU A 200 -1.91 -8.60 -3.26
CA LEU A 200 -1.27 -7.75 -4.27
C LEU A 200 -1.45 -8.30 -5.68
N LYS A 201 -1.19 -9.60 -5.88
CA LYS A 201 -1.37 -10.26 -7.18
C LYS A 201 -2.80 -10.10 -7.70
N ALA A 202 -3.81 -10.24 -6.85
CA ALA A 202 -5.21 -10.06 -7.26
C ALA A 202 -5.52 -8.62 -7.68
N ALA A 203 -4.93 -7.62 -7.02
CA ALA A 203 -5.09 -6.22 -7.41
C ALA A 203 -4.37 -5.93 -8.74
N ASP A 204 -3.16 -6.47 -8.94
CA ASP A 204 -2.40 -6.36 -10.19
C ASP A 204 -3.11 -7.01 -11.37
N GLU A 205 -3.68 -8.21 -11.19
CA GLU A 205 -4.47 -8.89 -12.22
C GLU A 205 -5.69 -8.06 -12.64
N ASN A 206 -6.34 -7.41 -11.68
CA ASN A 206 -7.46 -6.51 -11.97
C ASN A 206 -6.98 -5.22 -12.65
N LEU A 207 -5.81 -4.67 -12.29
CA LEU A 207 -5.22 -3.52 -12.98
C LEU A 207 -4.89 -3.87 -14.43
N TYR A 208 -4.36 -5.07 -14.67
CA TYR A 208 -4.10 -5.57 -16.02
C TYR A 208 -5.40 -5.66 -16.85
N LYS A 209 -6.51 -6.12 -16.25
CA LYS A 209 -7.83 -6.13 -16.92
C LYS A 209 -8.34 -4.72 -17.22
N ALA A 210 -8.13 -3.76 -16.32
CA ALA A 210 -8.46 -2.35 -16.57
C ALA A 210 -7.65 -1.79 -17.76
N LYS A 211 -6.34 -2.07 -17.82
CA LYS A 211 -5.46 -1.64 -18.92
C LYS A 211 -5.85 -2.27 -20.26
N THR A 212 -6.18 -3.56 -20.27
CA THR A 212 -6.54 -4.29 -21.50
C THR A 212 -7.97 -4.03 -21.96
N GLY A 213 -8.88 -3.68 -21.05
CA GLY A 213 -10.26 -3.32 -21.38
C GLY A 213 -10.46 -1.91 -21.92
N GLY A 214 -9.40 -1.16 -22.26
CA GLY A 214 -9.50 0.19 -22.84
C GLY A 214 -8.91 1.32 -22.00
N ARG A 215 -8.29 1.03 -20.85
CA ARG A 215 -7.70 2.03 -19.92
C ARG A 215 -8.73 3.01 -19.36
N ASN A 216 -8.28 4.00 -18.57
CA ASN A 216 -9.13 5.00 -17.94
C ASN A 216 -10.38 4.39 -17.28
N GLN A 217 -10.20 3.31 -16.52
CA GLN A 217 -11.29 2.60 -15.88
C GLN A 217 -10.83 1.89 -14.62
N CYS A 218 -11.80 1.54 -13.77
CA CYS A 218 -11.58 0.70 -12.61
C CYS A 218 -12.07 -0.73 -12.91
N TYR A 219 -11.28 -1.73 -12.53
CA TYR A 219 -11.69 -3.12 -12.58
C TYR A 219 -11.63 -3.75 -11.19
N TYR A 220 -12.63 -4.54 -10.86
CA TYR A 220 -12.70 -5.32 -9.63
C TYR A 220 -13.39 -6.64 -9.91
N GLU A 221 -12.98 -7.69 -9.20
CA GLU A 221 -13.67 -8.97 -9.28
C GLU A 221 -14.95 -8.89 -8.45
N ALA A 222 -16.12 -8.99 -9.10
CA ALA A 222 -17.38 -9.07 -8.39
C ALA A 222 -17.43 -10.37 -7.58
N PRO A 223 -17.87 -10.36 -6.32
CA PRO A 223 -18.07 -11.59 -5.56
C PRO A 223 -19.08 -12.46 -6.31
N LEU A 224 -18.79 -13.76 -6.42
CA LEU A 224 -19.73 -14.73 -6.94
C LEU A 224 -21.03 -14.60 -6.14
N LYS A 225 -22.12 -14.18 -6.79
CA LYS A 225 -23.45 -14.18 -6.20
C LYS A 225 -23.79 -15.62 -5.82
N THR A 226 -23.60 -15.97 -4.56
CA THR A 226 -24.15 -17.18 -3.97
C THR A 226 -25.56 -16.90 -3.47
N GLU A 227 -26.37 -16.27 -4.34
CA GLU A 227 -27.81 -16.28 -4.16
C GLU A 227 -28.28 -17.66 -4.62
N VAL A 228 -28.27 -18.62 -3.69
CA VAL A 228 -29.06 -19.84 -3.87
C VAL A 228 -30.51 -19.37 -3.90
N SER A 229 -31.17 -19.47 -5.05
CA SER A 229 -32.55 -19.02 -5.16
C SER A 229 -33.42 -19.74 -4.12
N PRO A 230 -34.56 -19.17 -3.70
CA PRO A 230 -35.49 -19.88 -2.82
C PRO A 230 -35.83 -21.29 -3.34
N ASP A 231 -35.93 -21.42 -4.67
CA ASP A 231 -36.18 -22.69 -5.35
C ASP A 231 -35.00 -23.64 -5.22
N GLU A 232 -33.76 -23.17 -5.43
CA GLU A 232 -32.56 -23.99 -5.25
C GLU A 232 -32.33 -24.41 -3.79
N ARG A 233 -32.66 -23.55 -2.83
CA ARG A 233 -32.67 -23.89 -1.39
C ARG A 233 -33.67 -25.01 -1.12
N SER A 234 -34.89 -24.91 -1.66
CA SER A 234 -35.94 -25.91 -1.44
C SER A 234 -35.53 -27.31 -1.95
N VAL A 235 -34.84 -27.40 -3.08
CA VAL A 235 -34.31 -28.66 -3.64
C VAL A 235 -33.18 -29.26 -2.79
N LEU A 236 -32.28 -28.42 -2.26
CA LEU A 236 -31.21 -28.87 -1.37
C LEU A 236 -31.74 -29.41 -0.03
N PHE A 237 -32.78 -28.79 0.52
CA PHE A 237 -33.38 -29.23 1.79
C PHE A 237 -34.35 -30.43 1.63
N GLN A 238 -35.04 -30.58 0.48
CA GLN A 238 -35.85 -31.77 0.20
C GLN A 238 -35.01 -33.05 0.10
N LYS A 239 -33.83 -33.01 -0.53
CA LYS A 239 -32.92 -34.17 -0.62
C LYS A 239 -32.40 -34.67 0.74
N LYS A 240 -32.35 -33.81 1.76
CA LYS A 240 -32.01 -34.23 3.15
C LYS A 240 -33.19 -34.87 3.88
N ALA A 241 -34.43 -34.45 3.60
CA ALA A 241 -35.62 -35.03 4.21
C ALA A 241 -35.95 -36.43 3.67
N THR A 242 -35.76 -36.65 2.35
CA THR A 242 -36.01 -37.97 1.74
C THR A 242 -35.02 -39.05 2.20
N LYS A 243 -33.76 -38.68 2.50
CA LYS A 243 -32.77 -39.61 3.10
C LYS A 243 -33.03 -39.98 4.57
N LYS A 244 -33.80 -39.18 5.33
CA LYS A 244 -34.20 -39.52 6.72
C LYS A 244 -35.48 -40.36 6.80
N SER A 245 -36.30 -40.38 5.74
CA SER A 245 -37.54 -41.17 5.68
C SER A 245 -37.29 -42.66 5.34
N SER A 246 -36.26 -42.96 4.55
CA SER A 246 -35.94 -44.32 4.13
C SER A 246 -35.26 -45.19 5.20
N THR A 247 -34.75 -44.61 6.29
CA THR A 247 -34.13 -45.38 7.39
C THR A 247 -35.10 -45.74 8.53
N LYS A 248 -36.32 -45.22 8.54
CA LYS A 248 -37.31 -45.51 9.62
C LYS A 248 -38.28 -46.65 9.31
N LYS A 249 -38.30 -47.19 8.09
CA LYS A 249 -39.21 -48.29 7.68
C LYS A 249 -38.65 -49.72 7.83
N LEU A 250 -37.45 -49.88 8.40
CA LEU A 250 -36.82 -51.21 8.58
C LEU A 250 -36.81 -51.77 10.02
N ARG A 251 -37.50 -51.13 10.97
CA ARG A 251 -37.61 -51.60 12.37
C ARG A 251 -39.07 -51.76 12.81
N SER A 252 -39.82 -52.69 12.21
CA SER A 252 -41.07 -53.20 12.81
C SER A 252 -41.53 -54.54 12.18
N LYS A 253 -40.62 -55.50 11.99
CA LYS A 253 -40.99 -56.91 11.74
C LYS A 253 -39.89 -57.82 12.28
N LYS A 254 -39.94 -58.10 13.58
CA LYS A 254 -39.59 -59.36 14.22
C LYS A 254 -40.11 -59.32 15.65
#